data_AF-A0A2I0QFG3-F1
#
_entry.id   AF-A0A2I0QFG3-F1
#
_cell.length_a   1.000
_cell.length_b   1.000
_cell.length_c   1.000
_cell.angle_alpha   90.00
_cell.angle_beta   90.00
_cell.angle_gamma   90.00
#
_symmetry.space_group_name_H-M   'P 1'
#
loop_
_entity.id
_entity.type
_entity.pdbx_description
1 polymer ?
#
loop_
_entity_poly.entity_id
_entity_poly.type
_entity_poly.pdbx_seq_one_letter_code
_entity_poly.pdbx_strand_id
1 'polypeptide(L)'
;MKNKNISCPKCKGENVIRKGRQNTKFGFVQLFYCKDCQRKFAGRGLKNKTYGHGVIMNTINYYNIGNTLEESARHINRRFKVNVTKSSVHRWVMEFKNICTYYKFRAMVLKNYGKEIIFGKTFEHRGLAYNFKYHKGKLDILCNSNELSSLREYINRFESGCPIRFFEEDERCSQLMINIKNKREEKYNNACKLADFALKSCKSNRERHSVVENFMLINDSSTIACEVPVWLWEKNLNIGICGHIDILQIRNGKIYILDFKPDNLTSFGYFKNKF
;
A
#
# COMPACT_ATOMS: atom_id res chain seq x y z
N MET A 1 -3.75 -14.74 -27.24
CA MET A 1 -3.73 -13.82 -26.08
C MET A 1 -4.92 -14.13 -25.15
N LYS A 2 -4.71 -14.91 -24.08
CA LYS A 2 -5.77 -15.28 -23.13
C LYS A 2 -6.12 -14.06 -22.24
N ASN A 3 -7.37 -13.61 -22.29
CA ASN A 3 -7.90 -12.48 -21.52
C ASN A 3 -7.82 -12.77 -20.00
N LYS A 4 -7.52 -11.75 -19.18
CA LYS A 4 -7.69 -11.78 -17.72
C LYS A 4 -9.01 -12.47 -17.34
N ASN A 5 -8.96 -13.47 -16.45
CA ASN A 5 -10.13 -14.16 -15.88
C ASN A 5 -11.06 -13.13 -15.22
N ILE A 6 -12.10 -12.72 -15.93
CA ILE A 6 -13.15 -11.84 -15.41
C ILE A 6 -14.28 -12.75 -14.95
N SER A 7 -14.44 -12.89 -13.64
CA SER A 7 -15.55 -13.62 -13.03
C SER A 7 -16.73 -12.70 -12.72
N CYS A 8 -17.93 -13.27 -12.67
CA CYS A 8 -19.13 -12.52 -12.35
C CYS A 8 -19.08 -12.03 -10.89
N PRO A 9 -19.26 -10.73 -10.61
CA PRO A 9 -19.26 -10.21 -9.23
C PRO A 9 -20.44 -10.69 -8.38
N LYS A 10 -21.48 -11.30 -8.99
CA LYS A 10 -22.65 -11.79 -8.27
C LYS A 10 -22.57 -13.28 -7.93
N CYS A 11 -22.36 -14.12 -8.92
CA CYS A 11 -22.34 -15.59 -8.75
C CYS A 11 -20.93 -16.18 -8.76
N LYS A 12 -19.89 -15.36 -8.96
CA LYS A 12 -18.49 -15.79 -9.14
C LYS A 12 -18.23 -16.72 -10.32
N GLY A 13 -19.23 -17.04 -11.13
CA GLY A 13 -19.09 -17.84 -12.34
C GLY A 13 -18.12 -17.22 -13.36
N GLU A 14 -17.37 -18.07 -14.03
CA GLU A 14 -16.35 -17.69 -15.01
C GLU A 14 -16.90 -17.58 -16.44
N ASN A 15 -18.15 -18.01 -16.65
CA ASN A 15 -18.82 -17.99 -17.95
C ASN A 15 -19.29 -16.58 -18.31
N VAL A 16 -18.33 -15.71 -18.57
CA VAL A 16 -18.53 -14.28 -18.81
C VAL A 16 -18.12 -13.90 -20.22
N ILE A 17 -19.04 -13.24 -20.94
CA ILE A 17 -18.80 -12.69 -22.28
C ILE A 17 -18.76 -11.17 -22.26
N ARG A 18 -18.05 -10.56 -23.21
CA ARG A 18 -18.12 -9.10 -23.45
C ARG A 18 -19.48 -8.76 -24.08
N LYS A 19 -20.18 -7.75 -23.54
CA LYS A 19 -21.52 -7.33 -24.00
C LYS A 19 -21.58 -5.81 -24.25
N GLY A 20 -20.81 -5.36 -25.24
CA GLY A 20 -20.80 -3.96 -25.68
C GLY A 20 -20.04 -3.01 -24.75
N ARG A 21 -20.17 -1.71 -25.00
CA ARG A 21 -19.54 -0.64 -24.23
C ARG A 21 -20.60 0.35 -23.77
N GLN A 22 -20.44 0.89 -22.58
CA GLN A 22 -21.29 1.97 -22.05
C GLN A 22 -20.50 3.27 -22.03
N ASN A 23 -21.05 4.32 -22.63
CA ASN A 23 -20.51 5.66 -22.49
C ASN A 23 -20.79 6.19 -21.09
N THR A 24 -19.75 6.69 -20.42
CA THR A 24 -19.87 7.40 -19.15
C THR A 24 -19.20 8.76 -19.29
N LYS A 25 -19.47 9.68 -18.35
CA LYS A 25 -18.81 10.99 -18.28
C LYS A 25 -17.27 10.91 -18.26
N PHE A 26 -16.70 9.75 -17.92
CA PHE A 26 -15.25 9.53 -17.82
C PHE A 26 -14.72 8.57 -18.90
N GLY A 27 -15.49 8.34 -19.96
CA GLY A 27 -15.12 7.48 -21.10
C GLY A 27 -15.93 6.19 -21.18
N PHE A 28 -15.51 5.31 -22.10
CA PHE A 28 -16.19 4.04 -22.34
C PHE A 28 -15.84 2.99 -21.27
N VAL A 29 -16.85 2.38 -20.69
CA VAL A 29 -16.71 1.21 -19.81
C VAL A 29 -17.11 -0.05 -20.58
N GLN A 30 -16.24 -1.05 -20.58
CA GLN A 30 -16.56 -2.36 -21.16
C GLN A 30 -17.61 -3.06 -20.29
N LEU A 31 -18.74 -3.40 -20.90
CA LEU A 31 -19.78 -4.21 -20.27
C LEU A 31 -19.50 -5.70 -20.51
N PHE A 32 -19.87 -6.49 -19.52
CA PHE A 32 -19.79 -7.94 -19.50
C PHE A 32 -21.15 -8.54 -19.15
N TYR A 33 -21.38 -9.78 -19.55
CA TYR A 33 -22.58 -10.53 -19.27
C TYR A 33 -22.20 -11.92 -18.80
N CYS A 34 -22.67 -12.28 -17.61
CA CYS A 34 -22.53 -13.62 -17.08
C CYS A 34 -23.64 -14.49 -17.66
N LYS A 35 -23.29 -15.62 -18.29
CA LYS A 35 -24.26 -16.59 -18.80
C LYS A 35 -24.90 -17.42 -17.68
N ASP A 36 -24.19 -17.62 -16.57
CA ASP A 36 -24.68 -18.46 -15.46
C ASP A 36 -25.82 -17.78 -14.68
N CYS A 37 -25.65 -16.51 -14.31
CA CYS A 37 -26.67 -15.74 -13.58
C CYS A 37 -27.42 -14.73 -14.44
N GLN A 38 -27.18 -14.74 -15.75
CA GLN A 38 -27.83 -13.90 -16.77
C GLN A 38 -27.79 -12.39 -16.50
N ARG A 39 -26.79 -11.89 -15.76
CA ARG A 39 -26.67 -10.46 -15.41
C ARG A 39 -25.55 -9.75 -16.17
N LYS A 40 -25.82 -8.49 -16.50
CA LYS A 40 -24.84 -7.53 -17.02
C LYS A 40 -24.07 -6.88 -15.87
N PHE A 41 -22.77 -6.64 -16.07
CA PHE A 41 -21.93 -5.88 -15.14
C PHE A 41 -20.82 -5.14 -15.89
N ALA A 42 -20.31 -4.06 -15.30
CA ALA A 42 -19.16 -3.34 -15.83
C ALA A 42 -17.85 -4.02 -15.40
N GLY A 43 -16.90 -4.16 -16.32
CA GLY A 43 -15.63 -4.84 -16.01
C GLY A 43 -14.58 -3.97 -15.32
N ARG A 44 -14.84 -2.66 -15.17
CA ARG A 44 -14.01 -1.75 -14.37
C ARG A 44 -14.90 -0.72 -13.68
N GLY A 45 -14.63 -0.48 -12.39
CA GLY A 45 -15.29 0.54 -11.57
C GLY A 45 -15.81 -0.03 -10.25
N LEU A 46 -15.81 0.79 -9.19
CA LEU A 46 -16.55 0.47 -7.98
C LEU A 46 -18.04 0.41 -8.35
N LYS A 47 -18.75 -0.60 -7.87
CA LYS A 47 -20.20 -0.72 -8.07
C LYS A 47 -20.86 0.59 -7.61
N ASN A 48 -21.67 1.18 -8.48
CA ASN A 48 -22.44 2.41 -8.22
C ASN A 48 -21.61 3.66 -7.90
N LYS A 49 -20.37 3.77 -8.39
CA LYS A 49 -19.56 5.00 -8.25
C LYS A 49 -19.31 5.63 -9.62
N THR A 50 -19.53 6.93 -9.68
CA THR A 50 -19.28 7.75 -10.87
C THR A 50 -17.77 7.86 -11.15
N TYR A 51 -16.92 7.95 -10.12
CA TYR A 51 -15.47 8.13 -10.26
C TYR A 51 -14.72 6.79 -10.14
N GLY A 52 -13.61 6.67 -10.88
CA GLY A 52 -12.75 5.49 -10.84
C GLY A 52 -11.98 5.33 -9.52
N HIS A 53 -11.52 4.11 -9.23
CA HIS A 53 -10.76 3.77 -8.01
C HIS A 53 -9.55 4.68 -7.77
N GLY A 54 -8.79 5.01 -8.83
CA GLY A 54 -7.64 5.90 -8.72
C GLY A 54 -7.98 7.29 -8.22
N VAL A 55 -9.13 7.85 -8.61
CA VAL A 55 -9.59 9.16 -8.14
C VAL A 55 -9.90 9.09 -6.64
N ILE A 56 -10.65 8.07 -6.22
CA ILE A 56 -11.08 7.91 -4.82
C ILE A 56 -9.87 7.64 -3.92
N MET A 57 -8.99 6.71 -4.30
CA MET A 57 -7.78 6.39 -3.54
C MET A 57 -6.90 7.63 -3.34
N ASN A 58 -6.60 8.37 -4.42
CA ASN A 58 -5.77 9.57 -4.31
C ASN A 58 -6.48 10.66 -3.50
N THR A 59 -7.82 10.74 -3.54
CA THR A 59 -8.59 11.69 -2.73
C THR A 59 -8.39 11.44 -1.24
N ILE A 60 -8.47 10.17 -0.83
CA ILE A 60 -8.23 9.77 0.57
C ILE A 60 -6.77 10.06 0.95
N ASN A 61 -5.80 9.78 0.06
CA ASN A 61 -4.39 10.09 0.30
C ASN A 61 -4.16 11.58 0.54
N TYR A 62 -4.68 12.47 -0.32
CA TYR A 62 -4.52 13.91 -0.14
C TYR A 62 -5.15 14.39 1.17
N TYR A 63 -6.30 13.85 1.56
CA TYR A 63 -6.91 14.22 2.84
C TYR A 63 -6.05 13.76 4.03
N ASN A 64 -5.57 12.51 4.00
CA ASN A 64 -4.81 11.93 5.10
C ASN A 64 -3.38 12.48 5.21
N ILE A 65 -2.77 12.96 4.12
CA ILE A 65 -1.47 13.65 4.21
C ILE A 65 -1.55 15.04 4.87
N GLY A 66 -2.76 15.55 5.11
CA GLY A 66 -2.99 16.75 5.91
C GLY A 66 -3.81 17.85 5.24
N ASN A 67 -4.30 17.63 4.02
CA ASN A 67 -5.14 18.63 3.35
C ASN A 67 -6.56 18.67 3.91
N THR A 68 -7.21 19.82 3.80
CA THR A 68 -8.65 19.96 4.04
C THR A 68 -9.46 19.21 2.97
N LEU A 69 -10.78 19.11 3.16
CA LEU A 69 -11.67 18.48 2.17
C LEU A 69 -11.64 19.27 0.84
N GLU A 70 -11.61 20.60 0.93
CA GLU A 70 -11.55 21.54 -0.19
C GLU A 70 -10.22 21.45 -0.92
N GLU A 71 -9.11 21.47 -0.19
CA GLU A 71 -7.77 21.30 -0.77
C GLU A 71 -7.64 19.95 -1.47
N SER A 72 -8.12 18.88 -0.85
CA SER A 72 -8.09 17.53 -1.43
C SER A 72 -8.89 17.46 -2.73
N ALA A 73 -10.10 18.05 -2.76
CA ALA A 73 -10.90 18.17 -3.98
C ALA A 73 -10.15 18.96 -5.07
N ARG A 74 -9.56 20.11 -4.72
CA ARG A 74 -8.78 20.96 -5.63
C ARG A 74 -7.60 20.20 -6.26
N HIS A 75 -6.83 19.47 -5.45
CA HIS A 75 -5.70 18.67 -5.93
C HIS A 75 -6.15 17.56 -6.89
N ILE A 76 -7.24 16.87 -6.57
CA ILE A 76 -7.79 15.79 -7.38
C ILE A 76 -8.35 16.29 -8.71
N ASN A 77 -9.10 17.39 -8.68
CA ASN A 77 -9.67 18.00 -9.88
C ASN A 77 -8.58 18.43 -10.84
N ARG A 78 -7.50 19.03 -10.33
CA ARG A 78 -6.33 19.41 -11.12
C ARG A 78 -5.62 18.20 -11.75
N ARG A 79 -5.37 17.16 -10.96
CA ARG A 79 -4.60 15.97 -11.37
C ARG A 79 -5.35 15.08 -12.35
N PHE A 80 -6.62 14.80 -12.08
CA PHE A 80 -7.42 13.84 -12.85
C PHE A 80 -8.35 14.51 -13.86
N LYS A 81 -8.39 15.85 -13.92
CA LYS A 81 -9.30 16.62 -14.79
C LYS A 81 -10.77 16.21 -14.57
N VAL A 82 -11.16 16.14 -13.30
CA VAL A 82 -12.50 15.78 -12.84
C VAL A 82 -13.11 16.92 -12.00
N ASN A 83 -14.38 16.80 -11.63
CA ASN A 83 -15.07 17.77 -10.77
C ASN A 83 -15.61 17.08 -9.51
N VAL A 84 -14.72 16.77 -8.57
CA VAL A 84 -15.00 16.26 -7.22
C VAL A 84 -15.33 17.43 -6.31
N THR A 85 -16.42 17.31 -5.55
CA THR A 85 -16.86 18.30 -4.57
C THR A 85 -16.37 17.97 -3.16
N LYS A 86 -16.30 18.96 -2.27
CA LYS A 86 -16.03 18.77 -0.82
C LYS A 86 -16.87 17.65 -0.22
N SER A 87 -18.18 17.63 -0.50
CA SER A 87 -19.11 16.62 0.01
C SER A 87 -18.80 15.21 -0.50
N SER A 88 -18.26 15.08 -1.71
CA SER A 88 -17.81 13.80 -2.26
C SER A 88 -16.55 13.30 -1.55
N VAL A 89 -15.60 14.19 -1.27
CA VAL A 89 -14.40 13.87 -0.47
C VAL A 89 -14.82 13.37 0.91
N HIS A 90 -15.67 14.11 1.62
CA HIS A 90 -16.15 13.73 2.94
C HIS A 90 -16.82 12.36 2.93
N ARG A 91 -17.71 12.12 1.95
CA ARG A 91 -18.40 10.84 1.80
C ARG A 91 -17.43 9.68 1.64
N TRP A 92 -16.40 9.80 0.80
CA TRP A 92 -15.42 8.74 0.61
C TRP A 92 -14.53 8.52 1.83
N VAL A 93 -14.10 9.58 2.51
CA VAL A 93 -13.33 9.45 3.75
C VAL A 93 -14.13 8.68 4.80
N MET A 94 -15.43 8.99 4.96
CA MET A 94 -16.30 8.28 5.89
C MET A 94 -16.58 6.83 5.46
N GLU A 95 -16.83 6.61 4.16
CA GLU A 95 -17.08 5.28 3.60
C GLU A 95 -15.91 4.31 3.83
N PHE A 96 -14.67 4.79 3.69
CA PHE A 96 -13.47 3.96 3.83
C PHE A 96 -12.78 4.08 5.19
N LYS A 97 -13.38 4.79 6.15
CA LYS A 97 -12.83 4.99 7.50
C LYS A 97 -12.46 3.70 8.23
N ASN A 98 -13.22 2.63 8.01
CA ASN A 98 -13.01 1.34 8.66
C ASN A 98 -11.75 0.60 8.18
N ILE A 99 -11.28 0.87 6.96
CA ILE A 99 -10.04 0.29 6.44
C ILE A 99 -8.87 1.28 6.55
N CYS A 100 -9.13 2.57 6.31
CA CYS A 100 -8.17 3.67 6.40
C CYS A 100 -8.11 4.21 7.83
N THR A 101 -7.56 3.41 8.76
CA THR A 101 -7.61 3.67 10.20
C THR A 101 -6.74 4.83 10.68
N TYR A 102 -5.94 5.45 9.81
CA TYR A 102 -5.10 6.61 10.16
C TYR A 102 -5.88 7.82 10.72
N TYR A 103 -7.19 7.91 10.48
CA TYR A 103 -8.04 8.94 11.09
C TYR A 103 -7.90 9.03 12.63
N LYS A 104 -7.52 7.91 13.29
CA LYS A 104 -7.26 7.83 14.73
C LYS A 104 -6.11 8.72 15.19
N PHE A 105 -5.11 8.93 14.33
CA PHE A 105 -3.91 9.70 14.63
C PHE A 105 -3.85 11.05 13.92
N ARG A 106 -4.58 11.20 12.81
CA ARG A 106 -4.51 12.37 11.92
C ARG A 106 -4.51 13.71 12.66
N ALA A 107 -5.46 13.96 13.56
CA ALA A 107 -5.55 15.25 14.25
C ALA A 107 -4.30 15.56 15.08
N MET A 108 -3.83 14.59 15.86
CA MET A 108 -2.63 14.74 16.71
C MET A 108 -1.35 14.89 15.87
N VAL A 109 -1.23 14.10 14.80
CA VAL A 109 -0.06 14.21 13.90
C VAL A 109 -0.02 15.58 13.23
N LEU A 110 -1.14 16.08 12.70
CA LEU A 110 -1.14 17.38 12.03
C LEU A 110 -0.82 18.53 12.98
N LYS A 111 -1.22 18.43 14.25
CA LYS A 111 -0.86 19.39 15.29
C LYS A 111 0.66 19.45 15.52
N ASN A 112 1.35 18.31 15.49
CA ASN A 112 2.76 18.22 15.85
C ASN A 112 3.73 18.30 14.66
N TYR A 113 3.32 17.87 13.46
CA TYR A 113 4.19 17.76 12.28
C TYR A 113 3.69 18.54 11.06
N GLY A 114 2.51 19.17 11.13
CA GLY A 114 1.91 19.83 9.97
C GLY A 114 1.64 18.86 8.81
N LYS A 115 1.91 19.28 7.57
CA LYS A 115 1.69 18.46 6.36
C LYS A 115 2.90 17.59 5.96
N GLU A 116 4.07 17.81 6.58
CA GLU A 116 5.32 17.09 6.26
C GLU A 116 5.47 15.80 7.08
N ILE A 117 4.45 14.93 6.98
CA ILE A 117 4.34 13.74 7.83
C ILE A 117 5.09 12.52 7.30
N ILE A 118 5.50 12.52 6.03
CA ILE A 118 6.24 11.44 5.39
C ILE A 118 7.66 11.92 5.10
N PHE A 119 8.66 11.20 5.62
CA PHE A 119 10.03 11.29 5.16
C PHE A 119 10.27 10.26 4.06
N GLY A 120 11.09 10.61 3.07
CA GLY A 120 11.50 9.68 2.01
C GLY A 120 12.91 9.95 1.54
N LYS A 121 13.68 8.88 1.31
CA LYS A 121 15.05 8.94 0.78
C LYS A 121 15.28 7.70 -0.08
N THR A 122 15.91 7.89 -1.23
CA THR A 122 16.28 6.77 -2.10
C THR A 122 17.71 6.36 -1.77
N PHE A 123 17.89 5.06 -1.55
CA PHE A 123 19.21 4.43 -1.39
C PHE A 123 19.47 3.55 -2.59
N GLU A 124 20.73 3.46 -3.00
CA GLU A 124 21.15 2.56 -4.07
C GLU A 124 22.01 1.45 -3.48
N HIS A 125 21.76 0.21 -3.90
CA HIS A 125 22.65 -0.92 -3.59
C HIS A 125 22.69 -1.86 -4.78
N ARG A 126 23.91 -2.13 -5.27
CA ARG A 126 24.18 -2.97 -6.45
C ARG A 126 23.28 -2.62 -7.66
N GLY A 127 23.10 -1.32 -7.94
CA GLY A 127 22.29 -0.81 -9.05
C GLY A 127 20.77 -0.88 -8.85
N LEU A 128 20.30 -1.24 -7.65
CA LEU A 128 18.88 -1.23 -7.30
C LEU A 128 18.55 -0.05 -6.38
N ALA A 129 17.51 0.70 -6.74
CA ALA A 129 17.01 1.82 -5.96
C ALA A 129 15.93 1.38 -4.95
N TYR A 130 16.20 1.59 -3.67
CA TYR A 130 15.28 1.38 -2.56
C TYR A 130 14.69 2.71 -2.12
N ASN A 131 13.38 2.86 -2.29
CA ASN A 131 12.68 4.11 -2.01
C ASN A 131 12.17 4.13 -0.56
N PHE A 132 13.10 4.14 0.39
CA PHE A 132 12.81 4.17 1.81
C PHE A 132 11.89 5.34 2.16
N LYS A 133 10.82 5.03 2.90
CA LYS A 133 9.90 6.04 3.43
C LYS A 133 9.43 5.65 4.81
N TYR A 134 9.20 6.64 5.67
CA TYR A 134 8.54 6.41 6.94
C TYR A 134 7.62 7.57 7.31
N HIS A 135 6.67 7.30 8.19
CA HIS A 135 5.70 8.27 8.65
C HIS A 135 6.08 8.78 10.05
N LYS A 136 6.51 10.05 10.14
CA LYS A 136 7.04 10.70 11.35
C LYS A 136 6.11 10.55 12.55
N GLY A 137 4.86 11.00 12.41
CA GLY A 137 3.91 10.95 13.51
C GLY A 137 3.58 9.54 14.00
N LYS A 138 3.34 8.58 13.10
CA LYS A 138 3.05 7.19 13.48
C LYS A 138 4.24 6.50 14.13
N LEU A 139 5.45 6.75 13.64
CA LEU A 139 6.68 6.22 14.24
C LEU A 139 6.77 6.67 15.71
N ASP A 140 6.63 7.98 15.96
CA ASP A 140 6.76 8.52 17.31
C ASP A 140 5.63 8.05 18.24
N ILE A 141 4.37 8.08 17.77
CA ILE A 141 3.22 7.64 18.57
C ILE A 141 3.32 6.15 18.92
N LEU A 142 3.57 5.29 17.94
CA LEU A 142 3.54 3.85 18.13
C LEU A 142 4.79 3.34 18.85
N CYS A 143 5.97 3.89 18.58
CA CYS A 143 7.17 3.47 19.30
C CYS A 143 7.14 3.93 20.76
N ASN A 144 6.72 5.17 21.05
CA ASN A 144 6.67 5.65 22.43
C ASN A 144 5.61 4.91 23.26
N SER A 145 4.44 4.62 22.69
CA SER A 145 3.36 3.90 23.40
C SER A 145 3.62 2.41 23.64
N ASN A 146 4.65 1.84 23.01
CA ASN A 146 4.98 0.42 23.12
C ASN A 146 6.46 0.20 23.53
N GLU A 147 7.13 1.24 24.03
CA GLU A 147 8.52 1.16 24.51
C GLU A 147 9.53 0.67 23.45
N LEU A 148 9.30 0.98 22.17
CA LEU A 148 10.14 0.58 21.04
C LEU A 148 11.14 1.69 20.64
N SER A 149 11.87 2.25 21.61
CA SER A 149 12.84 3.34 21.37
C SER A 149 13.93 2.95 20.37
N SER A 150 14.50 1.75 20.50
CA SER A 150 15.54 1.26 19.60
C SER A 150 15.07 1.15 18.14
N LEU A 151 13.80 0.80 17.90
CA LEU A 151 13.23 0.79 16.56
C LEU A 151 13.09 2.21 15.99
N ARG A 152 12.62 3.15 16.82
CA ARG A 152 12.51 4.56 16.44
C ARG A 152 13.88 5.14 16.05
N GLU A 153 14.89 4.90 16.89
CA GLU A 153 16.27 5.31 16.63
C GLU A 153 16.81 4.68 15.35
N TYR A 154 16.59 3.39 15.15
CA TYR A 154 16.99 2.69 13.93
C TYR A 154 16.42 3.34 12.67
N ILE A 155 15.12 3.64 12.65
CA ILE A 155 14.46 4.28 11.51
C ILE A 155 14.95 5.72 11.30
N ASN A 156 15.10 6.51 12.37
CA ASN A 156 15.54 7.90 12.28
C ASN A 156 16.98 8.05 11.76
N ARG A 157 17.85 7.07 12.03
CA ARG A 157 19.25 7.08 11.53
C ARG A 157 19.35 7.19 10.01
N PHE A 158 18.36 6.69 9.27
CA PHE A 158 18.36 6.77 7.81
C PHE A 158 18.19 8.18 7.25
N GLU A 159 17.75 9.14 8.06
CA GLU A 159 17.74 10.55 7.66
C GLU A 159 19.16 11.03 7.34
N SER A 160 20.12 10.68 8.18
CA SER A 160 21.54 11.00 8.01
C SER A 160 22.20 10.19 6.90
N GLY A 161 21.66 9.03 6.52
CA GLY A 161 22.21 8.18 5.47
C GLY A 161 22.09 6.69 5.77
N CYS A 162 22.40 5.85 4.79
CA CYS A 162 22.58 4.42 5.00
C CYS A 162 24.07 4.17 5.30
N PRO A 163 24.43 3.22 6.18
CA PRO A 163 25.82 2.83 6.36
C PRO A 163 26.42 2.29 5.06
N ILE A 164 27.31 3.07 4.43
CA ILE A 164 27.91 2.79 3.11
C ILE A 164 28.54 1.39 3.07
N ARG A 165 29.34 1.05 4.08
CA ARG A 165 30.13 -0.19 4.11
C ARG A 165 29.30 -1.48 4.06
N PHE A 166 28.12 -1.48 4.68
CA PHE A 166 27.26 -2.67 4.78
C PHE A 166 26.24 -2.79 3.64
N PHE A 167 26.10 -1.73 2.85
CA PHE A 167 25.06 -1.61 1.82
C PHE A 167 25.65 -1.43 0.42
N GLU A 168 26.95 -1.59 0.21
CA GLU A 168 27.55 -1.56 -1.14
C GLU A 168 28.25 -2.89 -1.49
N GLU A 169 28.98 -3.49 -0.55
CA GLU A 169 29.87 -4.63 -0.81
C GLU A 169 29.20 -6.01 -0.53
N ASP A 170 28.15 -6.05 0.27
CA ASP A 170 27.59 -7.28 0.86
C ASP A 170 26.57 -8.03 -0.01
N GLU A 171 26.42 -9.34 0.21
CA GLU A 171 25.48 -10.18 -0.55
C GLU A 171 24.01 -9.86 -0.22
N ARG A 172 23.15 -9.91 -1.24
CA ARG A 172 21.72 -9.68 -1.04
C ARG A 172 21.07 -10.92 -0.43
N CYS A 173 20.25 -10.75 0.61
CA CYS A 173 19.45 -11.83 1.23
C CYS A 173 18.73 -12.74 0.23
N SER A 174 18.29 -12.20 -0.91
CA SER A 174 17.54 -12.97 -1.92
C SER A 174 18.40 -13.93 -2.74
N GLN A 175 19.72 -13.82 -2.66
CA GLN A 175 20.68 -14.72 -3.32
C GLN A 175 21.01 -15.94 -2.45
N LEU A 176 20.69 -15.87 -1.15
CA LEU A 176 20.93 -16.96 -0.21
C LEU A 176 19.78 -17.98 -0.26
N MET A 177 20.10 -19.23 -0.58
CA MET A 177 19.17 -20.36 -0.58
C MET A 177 19.02 -20.94 0.83
N ILE A 178 18.36 -20.20 1.73
CA ILE A 178 18.09 -20.67 3.10
C ILE A 178 16.72 -21.34 3.15
N ASN A 179 16.70 -22.63 3.47
CA ASN A 179 15.47 -23.41 3.55
C ASN A 179 14.89 -23.33 4.98
N ILE A 180 14.06 -22.30 5.24
CA ILE A 180 13.43 -22.10 6.54
C ILE A 180 12.10 -22.85 6.60
N LYS A 181 12.00 -23.85 7.49
CA LYS A 181 10.73 -24.51 7.81
C LYS A 181 9.80 -23.53 8.53
N ASN A 182 8.78 -23.05 7.84
CA ASN A 182 7.79 -22.13 8.39
C ASN A 182 6.40 -22.73 8.34
N LYS A 183 5.65 -22.65 9.44
CA LYS A 183 4.21 -22.95 9.45
C LYS A 183 3.47 -21.81 8.76
N ARG A 184 2.93 -22.09 7.56
CA ARG A 184 2.14 -21.10 6.82
C ARG A 184 0.73 -21.04 7.40
N GLU A 185 0.34 -19.88 7.92
CA GLU A 185 -1.03 -19.59 8.31
C GLU A 185 -1.61 -18.52 7.39
N GLU A 186 -2.82 -18.77 6.87
CA GLU A 186 -3.54 -17.78 6.06
C GLU A 186 -4.49 -16.98 6.96
N LYS A 187 -4.28 -15.66 7.03
CA LYS A 187 -5.13 -14.75 7.81
C LYS A 187 -5.58 -13.59 6.94
N TYR A 188 -6.88 -13.33 6.91
CA TYR A 188 -7.43 -12.15 6.25
C TYR A 188 -7.60 -11.01 7.25
N ASN A 189 -6.75 -9.98 7.15
CA ASN A 189 -6.71 -8.86 8.07
C ASN A 189 -6.85 -7.50 7.35
N ASN A 190 -6.67 -6.39 8.07
CA ASN A 190 -6.80 -5.06 7.49
C ASN A 190 -5.76 -4.78 6.38
N ALA A 191 -4.54 -5.33 6.48
CA ALA A 191 -3.54 -5.18 5.42
C ALA A 191 -4.04 -5.78 4.10
N CYS A 192 -4.70 -6.95 4.15
CA CYS A 192 -5.30 -7.55 2.95
C CYS A 192 -6.37 -6.64 2.32
N LYS A 193 -7.21 -5.99 3.15
CA LYS A 193 -8.24 -5.04 2.68
C LYS A 193 -7.64 -3.79 2.05
N LEU A 194 -6.61 -3.22 2.68
CA LEU A 194 -5.87 -2.06 2.19
C LEU A 194 -5.14 -2.37 0.88
N ALA A 195 -4.49 -3.54 0.79
CA ALA A 195 -3.82 -3.99 -0.43
C ALA A 195 -4.82 -4.19 -1.57
N ASP A 196 -5.95 -4.88 -1.33
CA ASP A 196 -7.00 -5.04 -2.34
C ASP A 196 -7.56 -3.69 -2.82
N PHE A 197 -7.79 -2.76 -1.90
CA PHE A 197 -8.25 -1.42 -2.24
C PHE A 197 -7.25 -0.67 -3.13
N ALA A 198 -5.97 -0.67 -2.75
CA ALA A 198 -4.89 -0.01 -3.50
C ALA A 198 -4.68 -0.65 -4.88
N LEU A 199 -4.70 -1.98 -4.96
CA LEU A 199 -4.52 -2.74 -6.21
C LEU A 199 -5.59 -2.44 -7.25
N LYS A 200 -6.84 -2.20 -6.83
CA LYS A 200 -7.93 -1.82 -7.75
C LYS A 200 -7.69 -0.48 -8.46
N SER A 201 -6.78 0.35 -7.96
CA SER A 201 -6.39 1.62 -8.57
C SER A 201 -5.26 1.48 -9.61
N CYS A 202 -4.51 0.37 -9.58
CA CYS A 202 -3.35 0.15 -10.43
C CYS A 202 -3.76 -0.18 -11.88
N LYS A 203 -3.03 0.38 -12.84
CA LYS A 203 -3.19 0.13 -14.28
C LYS A 203 -2.19 -0.92 -14.78
N SER A 204 -1.00 -1.00 -14.17
CA SER A 204 0.11 -1.87 -14.57
C SER A 204 0.63 -2.72 -13.41
N ASN A 205 1.35 -3.80 -13.70
CA ASN A 205 1.98 -4.62 -12.65
C ASN A 205 3.17 -3.92 -11.98
N ARG A 206 3.90 -3.09 -12.73
CA ARG A 206 5.13 -2.42 -12.27
C ARG A 206 4.89 -1.44 -11.13
N GLU A 207 3.70 -0.84 -11.05
CA GLU A 207 3.36 0.15 -10.01
C GLU A 207 2.67 -0.45 -8.78
N ARG A 208 2.30 -1.74 -8.81
CA ARG A 208 1.48 -2.35 -7.75
C ARG A 208 2.12 -2.26 -6.38
N HIS A 209 3.43 -2.50 -6.34
CA HIS A 209 4.22 -2.50 -5.12
C HIS A 209 4.20 -1.13 -4.46
N SER A 210 4.70 -0.11 -5.17
CA SER A 210 4.77 1.25 -4.66
C SER A 210 3.39 1.85 -4.35
N VAL A 211 2.35 1.50 -5.11
CA VAL A 211 0.99 1.97 -4.82
C VAL A 211 0.46 1.38 -3.50
N VAL A 212 0.68 0.09 -3.25
CA VAL A 212 0.25 -0.56 -2.00
C VAL A 212 1.01 0.02 -0.80
N GLU A 213 2.33 0.13 -0.89
CA GLU A 213 3.19 0.69 0.16
C GLU A 213 2.78 2.11 0.53
N ASN A 214 2.74 3.02 -0.46
CA ASN A 214 2.38 4.41 -0.20
C ASN A 214 0.94 4.53 0.34
N PHE A 215 0.02 3.70 -0.16
CA PHE A 215 -1.35 3.71 0.34
C PHE A 215 -1.43 3.26 1.81
N MET A 216 -0.73 2.19 2.20
CA MET A 216 -0.68 1.77 3.59
C MET A 216 0.04 2.79 4.48
N LEU A 217 1.18 3.32 4.02
CA LEU A 217 1.95 4.31 4.77
C LEU A 217 1.15 5.60 5.02
N ILE A 218 0.22 5.98 4.15
CA ILE A 218 -0.61 7.18 4.35
C ILE A 218 -1.89 6.87 5.15
N ASN A 219 -2.53 5.72 4.91
CA ASN A 219 -3.91 5.50 5.35
C ASN A 219 -4.09 4.47 6.47
N ASP A 220 -3.11 3.60 6.67
CA ASP A 220 -3.16 2.63 7.77
C ASP A 220 -2.61 3.23 9.05
N SER A 221 -3.23 2.92 10.18
CA SER A 221 -2.73 3.35 11.48
C SER A 221 -1.48 2.58 11.90
N SER A 222 -1.29 1.33 11.47
CA SER A 222 -0.18 0.48 11.94
C SER A 222 1.10 0.58 11.12
N THR A 223 1.03 0.92 9.83
CA THR A 223 2.21 1.02 8.95
C THR A 223 3.08 2.22 9.31
N ILE A 224 4.33 1.98 9.70
CA ILE A 224 5.26 3.05 10.08
C ILE A 224 6.29 3.37 9.00
N ALA A 225 6.68 2.38 8.20
CA ALA A 225 7.73 2.53 7.19
C ALA A 225 7.56 1.55 6.03
N CYS A 226 8.19 1.89 4.90
CA CYS A 226 8.27 1.08 3.69
C CYS A 226 9.69 1.08 3.14
N GLU A 227 10.05 0.01 2.43
CA GLU A 227 11.39 -0.18 1.84
C GLU A 227 12.51 0.05 2.87
N VAL A 228 12.35 -0.50 4.08
CA VAL A 228 13.27 -0.29 5.21
C VAL A 228 14.55 -1.08 4.98
N PRO A 229 15.72 -0.44 4.82
CA PRO A 229 16.99 -1.17 4.68
C PRO A 229 17.25 -2.03 5.91
N VAL A 230 17.77 -3.24 5.73
CA VAL A 230 18.23 -4.13 6.80
C VAL A 230 19.55 -4.77 6.42
N TRP A 231 20.40 -5.03 7.42
CA TRP A 231 21.67 -5.72 7.23
C TRP A 231 22.02 -6.57 8.46
N LEU A 232 22.74 -7.65 8.23
CA LEU A 232 23.26 -8.57 9.23
C LEU A 232 24.71 -8.88 8.89
N TRP A 233 25.59 -8.88 9.89
CA TRP A 233 26.95 -9.36 9.75
C TRP A 233 27.08 -10.74 10.41
N GLU A 234 27.31 -11.78 9.62
CA GLU A 234 27.56 -13.12 10.13
C GLU A 234 29.06 -13.29 10.41
N LYS A 235 29.43 -13.18 11.69
CA LYS A 235 30.82 -13.18 12.14
C LYS A 235 31.56 -14.47 11.76
N ASN A 236 30.89 -15.62 11.79
CA ASN A 236 31.53 -16.91 11.56
C ASN A 236 31.88 -17.13 10.09
N LEU A 237 31.13 -16.50 9.18
CA LEU A 237 31.36 -16.57 7.74
C LEU A 237 32.09 -15.34 7.21
N ASN A 238 32.23 -14.29 8.04
CA ASN A 238 32.79 -13.01 7.67
C ASN A 238 32.09 -12.43 6.43
N ILE A 239 30.75 -12.59 6.37
CA ILE A 239 29.90 -12.06 5.30
C ILE A 239 28.89 -11.08 5.88
N GLY A 240 28.66 -9.99 5.17
CA GLY A 240 27.48 -9.18 5.38
C GLY A 240 26.35 -9.61 4.46
N ILE A 241 25.14 -9.49 4.99
CA ILE A 241 23.90 -9.86 4.33
C ILE A 241 23.01 -8.64 4.40
N CYS A 242 22.59 -8.11 3.25
CA CYS A 242 21.75 -6.91 3.18
C CYS A 242 20.42 -7.16 2.46
N GLY A 243 19.43 -6.32 2.75
CA GLY A 243 18.11 -6.40 2.16
C GLY A 243 17.23 -5.23 2.53
N HIS A 244 15.93 -5.39 2.31
CA HIS A 244 14.91 -4.43 2.72
C HIS A 244 13.67 -5.17 3.21
N ILE A 245 12.87 -4.45 3.99
CA ILE A 245 11.51 -4.83 4.38
C ILE A 245 10.54 -3.95 3.60
N ASP A 246 9.68 -4.55 2.78
CA ASP A 246 8.70 -3.82 1.96
C ASP A 246 7.79 -2.94 2.85
N ILE A 247 7.19 -3.51 3.89
CA ILE A 247 6.28 -2.79 4.80
C ILE A 247 6.55 -3.19 6.25
N LEU A 248 6.71 -2.19 7.10
CA LEU A 248 6.89 -2.34 8.55
C LEU A 248 5.67 -1.81 9.31
N GLN A 249 5.14 -2.61 10.22
CA GLN A 249 3.95 -2.30 11.02
C GLN A 249 4.19 -2.51 12.52
N ILE A 250 3.52 -1.70 13.35
CA ILE A 250 3.40 -1.96 14.80
C ILE A 250 1.93 -2.24 15.12
N ARG A 251 1.66 -3.39 15.73
CA ARG A 251 0.31 -3.78 16.16
C ARG A 251 0.39 -4.44 17.53
N ASN A 252 -0.38 -3.93 18.48
CA ASN A 252 -0.46 -4.48 19.84
C ASN A 252 0.94 -4.72 20.45
N GLY A 253 1.81 -3.71 20.39
CA GLY A 253 3.19 -3.77 20.88
C GLY A 253 4.16 -4.64 20.09
N LYS A 254 3.72 -5.32 19.04
CA LYS A 254 4.56 -6.21 18.24
C LYS A 254 4.90 -5.60 16.89
N ILE A 255 6.12 -5.89 16.42
CA ILE A 255 6.60 -5.52 15.10
C ILE A 255 6.13 -6.59 14.10
N TYR A 256 5.58 -6.14 12.98
CA TYR A 256 5.14 -6.98 11.87
C TYR A 256 5.90 -6.59 10.62
N ILE A 257 6.57 -7.58 10.02
CA ILE A 257 7.27 -7.48 8.75
C ILE A 257 6.38 -8.05 7.66
N LEU A 258 6.04 -7.22 6.68
CA LEU A 258 5.15 -7.54 5.59
C LEU A 258 5.97 -7.57 4.29
N ASP A 259 6.07 -8.75 3.69
CA ASP A 259 6.63 -8.96 2.35
C ASP A 259 5.46 -9.05 1.35
N PHE A 260 5.32 -8.04 0.49
CA PHE A 260 4.24 -7.95 -0.49
C PHE A 260 4.65 -8.64 -1.79
N LYS A 261 3.87 -9.64 -2.23
CA LYS A 261 4.12 -10.34 -3.50
C LYS A 261 2.90 -10.24 -4.42
N PRO A 262 2.99 -9.49 -5.54
CA PRO A 262 1.85 -9.21 -6.42
C PRO A 262 1.39 -10.42 -7.26
N ASP A 263 2.22 -11.46 -7.43
CA ASP A 263 2.02 -12.49 -8.46
C ASP A 263 1.39 -13.81 -7.97
N ASN A 264 1.08 -13.94 -6.68
CA ASN A 264 0.32 -15.10 -6.20
C ASN A 264 -1.18 -14.90 -6.51
N LEU A 265 -1.61 -15.61 -7.57
CA LEU A 265 -2.90 -15.60 -8.28
C LEU A 265 -4.13 -16.05 -7.48
N THR A 266 -4.30 -15.58 -6.25
CA THR A 266 -5.55 -15.77 -5.50
C THR A 266 -6.10 -14.43 -5.03
N SER A 267 -6.50 -13.52 -5.93
CA SER A 267 -7.36 -12.34 -5.65
C SER A 267 -6.99 -11.42 -4.46
N PHE A 268 -5.87 -11.65 -3.80
CA PHE A 268 -5.56 -11.16 -2.46
C PHE A 268 -4.05 -10.95 -2.43
N GLY A 269 -3.62 -9.71 -2.14
CA GLY A 269 -2.24 -9.47 -1.76
C GLY A 269 -1.91 -10.35 -0.56
N TYR A 270 -0.98 -11.29 -0.74
CA TYR A 270 -0.51 -12.13 0.34
C TYR A 270 0.65 -11.40 1.04
N PHE A 271 0.55 -11.30 2.36
CA PHE A 271 1.66 -10.88 3.21
C PHE A 271 2.22 -12.11 3.90
N LYS A 272 3.50 -12.42 3.65
CA LYS A 272 4.22 -13.37 4.50
C LYS A 272 4.56 -12.64 5.80
N ASN A 273 3.93 -13.02 6.90
CA ASN A 273 4.46 -12.67 8.22
C ASN A 273 5.74 -13.49 8.41
N LYS A 274 6.89 -12.83 8.49
CA LYS A 274 8.06 -13.43 9.12
C LYS A 274 7.98 -13.08 10.61
N PHE A 275 7.84 -14.11 11.44
CA PHE A 275 7.97 -13.99 12.90
C PHE A 275 9.44 -13.81 13.26
#